data_AF-A0A1F3M1M8-F1
#
_entry.id   AF-A0A1F3M1M8-F1
#
_cell.length_a   1.000
_cell.length_b   1.000
_cell.length_c   1.000
_cell.angle_alpha   90.00
_cell.angle_beta   90.00
_cell.angle_gamma   90.00
#
_symmetry.space_group_name_H-M   'P 1'
#
loop_
_entity.id
_entity.type
_entity.pdbx_description
1 polymer ?
#
loop_
_entity_poly.entity_id
_entity_poly.type
_entity_poly.pdbx_seq_one_letter_code
_entity_poly.pdbx_strand_id
1 'polypeptide(L)'
;MAGRITKSLMTFSLIAFLIALNSCSKREKITEFDQLKGKEFAVPTGTVADALVLSTFPDAKFRYFNSVLDACLAVKGGKADAAAYDEPILKNIAAKNPGLIVLPKMITTDNYGFAVRQEDADLKNVIDSVISDLRSNGDYDVMLKRWLPDEGAPSPMPEIEAGTDGVLKFGTSAVTEPFSFVDGSQEIVGLDIEIASLVAKRLNKKLEIVNMDFGAMIPALIATKVDMIGACITITEERAQKVLFSESYYTGGIAALIKE
;
A
#
# COMPACT_ATOMS: atom_id res chain seq x y z
N MET A 1 -20.78 8.73 -83.84
CA MET A 1 -19.52 9.49 -83.67
C MET A 1 -19.20 9.46 -82.17
N ALA A 2 -18.30 8.59 -81.72
CA ALA A 2 -16.86 8.85 -81.50
C ALA A 2 -16.64 9.86 -80.35
N GLY A 3 -15.89 9.62 -79.27
CA GLY A 3 -14.94 8.55 -78.89
C GLY A 3 -14.82 8.44 -77.35
N ARG A 4 -14.35 7.32 -76.78
CA ARG A 4 -12.95 7.05 -76.32
C ARG A 4 -12.44 8.09 -75.28
N ILE A 5 -11.86 7.79 -74.11
CA ILE A 5 -11.09 6.64 -73.61
C ILE A 5 -10.71 6.91 -72.12
N THR A 6 -10.56 5.84 -71.31
CA THR A 6 -9.81 5.71 -70.01
C THR A 6 -10.29 6.50 -68.77
N LYS A 7 -10.16 6.03 -67.51
CA LYS A 7 -9.06 5.30 -66.86
C LYS A 7 -9.52 4.78 -65.46
N SER A 8 -8.90 3.68 -65.02
CA SER A 8 -8.65 3.28 -63.61
C SER A 8 -9.85 2.86 -62.75
N LEU A 9 -10.10 1.57 -62.53
CA LEU A 9 -9.39 0.68 -61.57
C LEU A 9 -9.32 1.25 -60.14
N MET A 10 -10.28 0.86 -59.29
CA MET A 10 -10.06 0.72 -57.85
C MET A 10 -11.15 -0.15 -57.23
N THR A 11 -10.93 -1.47 -57.25
CA THR A 11 -11.56 -2.42 -56.35
C THR A 11 -11.06 -2.13 -54.93
N PHE A 12 -11.86 -1.44 -54.12
CA PHE A 12 -11.59 -1.32 -52.69
C PHE A 12 -11.92 -2.66 -52.02
N SER A 13 -10.86 -3.45 -51.85
CA SER A 13 -10.83 -4.65 -51.01
C SER A 13 -11.19 -4.25 -49.58
N LEU A 14 -12.43 -4.57 -49.16
CA LEU A 14 -12.88 -4.45 -47.78
C LEU A 14 -12.28 -5.60 -46.95
N ILE A 15 -10.97 -5.55 -46.72
CA ILE A 15 -10.29 -6.35 -45.69
C ILE A 15 -10.04 -5.39 -44.54
N ALA A 16 -11.10 -5.09 -43.79
CA ALA A 16 -10.97 -4.50 -42.47
C ALA A 16 -10.50 -5.61 -41.52
N PHE A 17 -9.29 -5.39 -41.03
CA PHE A 17 -8.50 -6.24 -40.16
C PHE A 17 -9.24 -6.53 -38.84
N LEU A 18 -10.11 -7.54 -38.84
CA LEU A 18 -10.69 -8.13 -37.63
C LEU A 18 -9.69 -9.13 -37.03
N ILE A 19 -8.56 -8.61 -36.55
CA ILE A 19 -7.69 -9.31 -35.61
C ILE A 19 -7.80 -8.57 -34.27
N ALA A 20 -9.00 -8.59 -33.69
CA ALA A 20 -9.12 -8.60 -32.25
C ALA A 20 -8.89 -10.06 -31.80
N LEU A 21 -7.66 -10.55 -31.99
CA LEU A 21 -7.23 -11.75 -31.30
C LEU A 21 -7.29 -11.41 -29.82
N ASN A 22 -8.14 -12.15 -29.11
CA ASN A 22 -8.03 -12.39 -27.68
C ASN A 22 -6.56 -12.54 -27.29
N SER A 23 -5.90 -11.45 -26.90
CA SER A 23 -4.71 -11.56 -26.06
C SER A 23 -5.18 -11.72 -24.62
N CYS A 24 -5.99 -12.75 -24.39
CA CYS A 24 -5.75 -13.59 -23.22
C CYS A 24 -4.45 -14.35 -23.50
N SER A 25 -3.32 -13.64 -23.59
CA SER A 25 -2.03 -14.29 -23.51
C SER A 25 -2.03 -14.97 -22.14
N LYS A 26 -2.13 -16.29 -22.11
CA LYS A 26 -1.98 -17.05 -20.87
C LYS A 26 -0.65 -16.63 -20.27
N ARG A 27 -0.69 -15.90 -19.16
CA ARG A 27 0.52 -15.58 -18.39
C ARG A 27 1.13 -16.90 -17.92
N GLU A 28 2.46 -16.94 -17.91
CA GLU A 28 3.19 -18.09 -17.40
C GLU A 28 2.85 -18.31 -15.93
N LYS A 29 2.70 -19.58 -15.51
CA LYS A 29 2.45 -19.91 -14.12
C LYS A 29 3.73 -19.64 -13.30
N ILE A 30 3.61 -18.81 -12.27
CA ILE A 30 4.68 -18.55 -11.31
C ILE A 30 4.45 -19.43 -10.09
N THR A 31 5.50 -20.03 -9.56
CA THR A 31 5.49 -20.84 -8.34
C THR A 31 6.65 -20.51 -7.41
N GLU A 32 7.67 -19.81 -7.90
CA GLU A 32 8.88 -19.53 -7.13
C GLU A 32 9.48 -18.14 -7.44
N PHE A 33 10.35 -17.68 -6.54
CA PHE A 33 10.88 -16.32 -6.54
C PHE A 33 11.67 -15.96 -7.80
N ASP A 34 12.48 -16.89 -8.34
CA ASP A 34 13.34 -16.58 -9.49
C ASP A 34 12.57 -16.37 -10.79
N GLN A 35 11.33 -16.86 -10.86
CA GLN A 35 10.43 -16.66 -12.00
C GLN A 35 9.82 -15.25 -12.04
N LEU A 36 10.07 -14.41 -11.02
CA LEU A 36 9.65 -13.00 -11.00
C LEU A 36 10.48 -12.09 -11.94
N LYS A 37 11.64 -12.58 -12.44
CA LYS A 37 12.51 -11.80 -13.33
C LYS A 37 11.78 -11.42 -14.63
N GLY A 38 11.81 -10.13 -14.95
CA GLY A 38 11.20 -9.57 -16.17
C GLY A 38 9.66 -9.57 -16.20
N LYS A 39 9.01 -9.82 -15.06
CA LYS A 39 7.54 -9.86 -14.94
C LYS A 39 6.93 -8.47 -14.77
N GLU A 40 5.64 -8.38 -15.06
CA GLU A 40 4.82 -7.20 -14.81
C GLU A 40 4.14 -7.30 -13.44
N PHE A 41 4.45 -6.34 -12.56
CA PHE A 41 3.92 -6.23 -11.22
C PHE A 41 2.75 -5.24 -11.16
N ALA A 42 1.69 -5.64 -10.47
CA ALA A 42 0.64 -4.75 -10.01
C ALA A 42 1.07 -4.09 -8.68
N VAL A 43 1.04 -2.77 -8.61
CA VAL A 43 1.44 -2.00 -7.42
C VAL A 43 0.45 -0.86 -7.14
N PRO A 44 0.27 -0.43 -5.88
CA PRO A 44 -0.57 0.73 -5.56
C PRO A 44 0.14 2.05 -5.90
N THR A 45 -0.63 2.99 -6.44
CA THR A 45 -0.16 4.32 -6.85
C THR A 45 0.30 5.14 -5.64
N GLY A 46 1.40 5.89 -5.80
CA GLY A 46 1.92 6.79 -4.76
C GLY A 46 2.76 6.13 -3.67
N THR A 47 2.92 4.80 -3.74
CA THR A 47 3.80 4.02 -2.85
C THR A 47 5.23 3.96 -3.42
N VAL A 48 6.17 3.35 -2.69
CA VAL A 48 7.54 3.09 -3.17
C VAL A 48 7.72 1.63 -3.62
N ALA A 49 6.63 0.87 -3.75
CA ALA A 49 6.69 -0.56 -4.04
C ALA A 49 7.40 -0.86 -5.37
N ASP A 50 7.23 -0.01 -6.39
CA ASP A 50 7.92 -0.15 -7.67
C ASP A 50 9.43 0.06 -7.55
N ALA A 51 9.86 1.14 -6.89
CA ALA A 51 11.27 1.41 -6.63
C ALA A 51 11.93 0.28 -5.81
N LEU A 52 11.21 -0.25 -4.81
CA LEU A 52 11.66 -1.38 -4.00
C LEU A 52 11.74 -2.68 -4.82
N VAL A 53 10.79 -2.93 -5.72
CA VAL A 53 10.86 -4.06 -6.66
C VAL A 53 12.05 -3.91 -7.60
N LEU A 54 12.28 -2.72 -8.17
CA LEU A 54 13.39 -2.43 -9.07
C LEU A 54 14.75 -2.62 -8.42
N SER A 55 14.86 -2.48 -7.08
CA SER A 55 16.10 -2.76 -6.36
C SER A 55 16.56 -4.21 -6.45
N THR A 56 15.62 -5.15 -6.69
CA THR A 56 15.89 -6.59 -6.83
C THR A 56 15.68 -7.09 -8.26
N PHE A 57 14.70 -6.54 -8.99
CA PHE A 57 14.34 -6.90 -10.35
C PHE A 57 14.39 -5.66 -11.27
N PRO A 58 15.57 -5.28 -11.78
CA PRO A 58 15.73 -4.03 -12.56
C PRO A 58 14.91 -3.97 -13.86
N ASP A 59 14.56 -5.13 -14.43
CA ASP A 59 13.75 -5.24 -15.66
C ASP A 59 12.24 -5.39 -15.40
N ALA A 60 11.80 -5.19 -14.15
CA ALA A 60 10.39 -5.26 -13.78
C ALA A 60 9.55 -4.20 -14.50
N LYS A 61 8.33 -4.58 -14.87
CA LYS A 61 7.33 -3.66 -15.45
C LYS A 61 6.22 -3.44 -14.44
N PHE A 62 5.53 -2.31 -14.53
CA PHE A 62 4.53 -1.93 -13.53
C PHE A 62 3.19 -1.59 -14.14
N ARG A 63 2.15 -1.97 -13.41
CA ARG A 63 0.78 -1.51 -13.59
C ARG A 63 0.27 -0.97 -12.27
N TYR A 64 -0.22 0.26 -12.32
CA TYR A 64 -0.61 1.00 -11.12
C TYR A 64 -2.11 0.87 -10.85
N PHE A 65 -2.45 0.70 -9.58
CA PHE A 65 -3.81 0.58 -9.08
C PHE A 65 -4.07 1.55 -7.93
N ASN A 66 -5.34 1.80 -7.62
CA ASN A 66 -5.70 2.73 -6.54
C ASN A 66 -5.55 2.09 -5.15
N SER A 67 -5.65 0.76 -5.05
CA SER A 67 -5.51 0.02 -3.80
C SER A 67 -4.70 -1.27 -3.97
N VAL A 68 -4.18 -1.82 -2.86
CA VAL A 68 -3.50 -3.11 -2.83
C VAL A 68 -4.45 -4.25 -3.21
N LEU A 69 -5.71 -4.18 -2.75
CA LEU A 69 -6.72 -5.18 -3.11
C LEU A 69 -6.95 -5.19 -4.62
N ASP A 70 -7.08 -4.03 -5.26
CA ASP A 70 -7.25 -3.95 -6.72
C ASP A 70 -6.03 -4.53 -7.47
N ALA A 71 -4.82 -4.28 -6.98
CA ALA A 71 -3.60 -4.86 -7.54
C ALA A 71 -3.61 -6.40 -7.44
N CYS A 72 -3.98 -6.96 -6.28
CA CYS A 72 -4.09 -8.40 -6.07
C CYS A 72 -5.21 -9.04 -6.93
N LEU A 73 -6.36 -8.38 -7.05
CA LEU A 73 -7.46 -8.84 -7.90
C LEU A 73 -7.11 -8.77 -9.39
N ALA A 74 -6.29 -7.82 -9.80
CA ALA A 74 -5.75 -7.76 -11.16
C ALA A 74 -4.88 -8.98 -11.48
N VAL A 75 -4.06 -9.44 -10.55
CA VAL A 75 -3.27 -10.69 -10.67
C VAL A 75 -4.19 -11.91 -10.77
N LYS A 76 -5.19 -12.01 -9.88
CA LYS A 76 -6.20 -13.09 -9.92
C LYS A 76 -6.89 -13.19 -11.29
N GLY A 77 -7.20 -12.02 -11.87
CA GLY A 77 -7.79 -11.86 -13.19
C GLY A 77 -6.81 -11.98 -14.37
N GLY A 78 -5.52 -12.21 -14.13
CA GLY A 78 -4.51 -12.36 -15.18
C GLY A 78 -4.09 -11.06 -15.87
N LYS A 79 -4.37 -9.90 -15.26
CA LYS A 79 -3.98 -8.58 -15.79
C LYS A 79 -2.54 -8.19 -15.48
N ALA A 80 -1.91 -8.81 -14.47
CA ALA A 80 -0.50 -8.70 -14.12
C ALA A 80 0.04 -10.08 -13.71
N ASP A 81 1.36 -10.26 -13.69
CA ASP A 81 2.00 -11.53 -13.33
C ASP A 81 2.04 -11.75 -11.82
N ALA A 82 2.33 -10.70 -11.07
CA ALA A 82 2.37 -10.69 -9.60
C ALA A 82 1.91 -9.33 -9.06
N ALA A 83 1.50 -9.27 -7.80
CA ALA A 83 1.33 -8.03 -7.07
C ALA A 83 2.51 -7.91 -6.10
N ALA A 84 3.12 -6.73 -6.02
CA ALA A 84 4.21 -6.48 -5.09
C ALA A 84 3.81 -5.42 -4.06
N TYR A 85 3.80 -5.82 -2.80
CA TYR A 85 3.45 -4.95 -1.69
C TYR A 85 3.88 -5.55 -0.35
N ASP A 86 3.59 -4.84 0.74
CA ASP A 86 3.89 -5.22 2.12
C ASP A 86 3.38 -6.63 2.45
N GLU A 87 4.28 -7.50 2.90
CA GLU A 87 4.02 -8.92 3.13
C GLU A 87 2.80 -9.19 4.04
N PRO A 88 2.60 -8.51 5.19
CA PRO A 88 1.47 -8.80 6.06
C PRO A 88 0.13 -8.44 5.42
N ILE A 89 0.11 -7.39 4.60
CA ILE A 89 -1.10 -6.97 3.86
C ILE A 89 -1.40 -7.99 2.76
N LEU A 90 -0.38 -8.44 2.03
CA LEU A 90 -0.56 -9.48 1.01
C LEU A 90 -1.06 -10.80 1.61
N LYS A 91 -0.53 -11.20 2.78
CA LYS A 91 -1.00 -12.40 3.50
C LYS A 91 -2.46 -12.27 3.92
N ASN A 92 -2.84 -11.13 4.49
CA ASN A 92 -4.24 -10.86 4.85
C ASN A 92 -5.17 -10.92 3.63
N ILE A 93 -4.77 -10.33 2.51
CA ILE A 93 -5.55 -10.37 1.26
C ILE A 93 -5.66 -11.82 0.73
N ALA A 94 -4.56 -12.56 0.68
CA ALA A 94 -4.55 -13.95 0.20
C ALA A 94 -5.46 -14.85 1.04
N ALA A 95 -5.42 -14.73 2.37
CA ALA A 95 -6.26 -15.48 3.29
C ALA A 95 -7.77 -15.30 3.02
N LYS A 96 -8.17 -14.12 2.52
CA LYS A 96 -9.57 -13.78 2.20
C LYS A 96 -9.94 -14.01 0.73
N ASN A 97 -8.98 -14.35 -0.12
CA ASN A 97 -9.18 -14.45 -1.57
C ASN A 97 -8.59 -15.75 -2.13
N PRO A 98 -9.36 -16.86 -2.14
CA PRO A 98 -8.90 -18.15 -2.68
C PRO A 98 -8.33 -18.04 -4.10
N GLY A 99 -7.27 -18.81 -4.37
CA GLY A 99 -6.53 -18.78 -5.64
C GLY A 99 -5.47 -17.68 -5.75
N LEU A 100 -5.16 -17.01 -4.64
CA LEU A 100 -4.02 -16.10 -4.50
C LEU A 100 -3.12 -16.62 -3.37
N ILE A 101 -1.81 -16.61 -3.61
CA ILE A 101 -0.80 -17.03 -2.62
C ILE A 101 0.35 -16.02 -2.57
N VAL A 102 0.97 -15.88 -1.40
CA VAL A 102 2.16 -15.04 -1.21
C VAL A 102 3.39 -15.94 -1.30
N LEU A 103 4.38 -15.56 -2.11
CA LEU A 103 5.66 -16.27 -2.15
C LEU A 103 6.39 -16.10 -0.81
N PRO A 104 7.02 -17.17 -0.28
CA PRO A 104 7.62 -17.14 1.06
C PRO A 104 8.87 -16.26 1.15
N LYS A 105 9.55 -16.01 0.02
CA LYS A 105 10.72 -15.14 -0.05
C LYS A 105 10.28 -13.72 -0.40
N MET A 106 10.58 -12.77 0.49
CA MET A 106 10.41 -11.34 0.24
C MET A 106 11.37 -10.84 -0.84
N ILE A 107 10.92 -9.84 -1.60
CA ILE A 107 11.68 -9.13 -2.63
C ILE A 107 12.75 -8.25 -1.98
N THR A 108 12.37 -7.53 -0.92
CA THR A 108 13.26 -6.69 -0.11
C THR A 108 12.61 -6.41 1.25
N THR A 109 13.37 -5.82 2.17
CA THR A 109 12.92 -5.40 3.50
C THR A 109 12.85 -3.90 3.59
N ASP A 110 11.95 -3.37 4.39
CA ASP A 110 11.82 -1.94 4.63
C ASP A 110 11.30 -1.65 6.04
N ASN A 111 11.20 -0.36 6.38
CA ASN A 111 10.84 0.09 7.72
C ASN A 111 9.74 1.15 7.63
N TYR A 112 8.71 1.02 8.46
CA TYR A 112 7.58 1.94 8.47
C TYR A 112 7.72 2.94 9.61
N GLY A 113 7.47 4.21 9.29
CA GLY A 113 7.48 5.30 10.26
C GLY A 113 6.24 6.18 10.13
N PHE A 114 5.90 6.83 11.23
CA PHE A 114 5.03 8.00 11.18
C PHE A 114 5.85 9.19 10.71
N ALA A 115 5.20 10.17 10.08
CA ALA A 115 5.87 11.41 9.70
C ALA A 115 5.14 12.63 10.23
N VAL A 116 5.92 13.65 10.54
CA VAL A 116 5.49 15.00 10.95
C VAL A 116 6.20 16.04 10.08
N ARG A 117 5.80 17.32 10.15
CA ARG A 117 6.53 18.37 9.42
C ARG A 117 7.94 18.53 9.99
N GLN A 118 8.86 19.09 9.21
CA GLN A 118 10.27 19.20 9.61
C GLN A 118 10.47 20.02 10.88
N GLU A 119 9.60 20.99 11.11
CA GLU A 119 9.59 21.87 12.28
C GLU A 119 8.97 21.22 13.54
N ASP A 120 8.18 20.14 13.42
CA ASP A 120 7.44 19.54 14.54
C ASP A 120 8.25 18.46 15.29
N ALA A 121 9.52 18.74 15.57
CA ALA A 121 10.41 17.78 16.25
C ALA A 121 9.87 17.31 17.62
N ASP A 122 9.14 18.16 18.33
CA ASP A 122 8.49 17.80 19.60
C ASP A 122 7.44 16.72 19.41
N LEU A 123 6.61 16.81 18.35
CA LEU A 123 5.60 15.79 18.05
C LEU A 123 6.26 14.47 17.64
N LYS A 124 7.33 14.51 16.84
CA LYS A 124 8.16 13.32 16.54
C LYS A 124 8.65 12.65 17.84
N ASN A 125 9.23 13.43 18.76
CA ASN A 125 9.78 12.90 20.00
C ASN A 125 8.68 12.24 20.87
N VAL A 126 7.46 12.77 20.86
CA VAL A 126 6.32 12.11 21.51
C VAL A 126 5.97 10.79 20.84
N ILE A 127 5.93 10.73 19.50
CA ILE A 127 5.68 9.49 18.75
C ILE A 127 6.73 8.45 19.11
N ASP A 128 8.01 8.81 19.09
CA ASP A 128 9.11 7.90 19.42
C ASP A 128 9.01 7.40 20.86
N SER A 129 8.67 8.28 21.81
CA SER A 129 8.47 7.88 23.21
C SER A 129 7.32 6.86 23.34
N VAL A 130 6.21 7.03 22.61
CA VAL A 130 5.12 6.04 22.62
C VAL A 130 5.58 4.71 22.05
N ILE A 131 6.29 4.71 20.91
CA ILE A 131 6.82 3.48 20.30
C ILE A 131 7.80 2.78 21.25
N SER A 132 8.70 3.53 21.87
CA SER A 132 9.67 3.02 22.85
C SER A 132 8.97 2.41 24.06
N ASP A 133 7.96 3.09 24.62
CA ASP A 133 7.23 2.61 25.78
C ASP A 133 6.52 1.29 25.48
N LEU A 134 5.82 1.20 24.34
CA LEU A 134 5.17 -0.03 23.86
C LEU A 134 6.15 -1.20 23.76
N ARG A 135 7.36 -0.95 23.24
CA ARG A 135 8.40 -1.99 23.13
C ARG A 135 8.93 -2.41 24.50
N SER A 136 9.08 -1.47 25.43
CA SER A 136 9.69 -1.71 26.73
C SER A 136 8.77 -2.43 27.73
N ASN A 137 7.45 -2.25 27.60
CA ASN A 137 6.47 -2.79 28.55
C ASN A 137 5.78 -4.08 28.05
N GLY A 138 6.07 -4.52 26.83
CA GLY A 138 5.49 -5.73 26.21
C GLY A 138 4.16 -5.50 25.48
N ASP A 139 3.58 -4.30 25.55
CA ASP A 139 2.32 -3.98 24.86
C ASP A 139 2.49 -3.99 23.34
N TYR A 140 3.70 -3.76 22.83
CA TYR A 140 4.00 -3.87 21.40
C TYR A 140 3.67 -5.26 20.87
N ASP A 141 4.07 -6.34 21.55
CA ASP A 141 3.80 -7.70 21.10
C ASP A 141 2.31 -8.05 21.21
N VAL A 142 1.63 -7.53 22.23
CA VAL A 142 0.18 -7.66 22.37
C VAL A 142 -0.54 -6.96 21.22
N MET A 143 -0.11 -5.75 20.88
CA MET A 143 -0.63 -4.97 19.77
C MET A 143 -0.37 -5.65 18.42
N LEU A 144 0.84 -6.16 18.20
CA LEU A 144 1.15 -6.91 16.98
C LEU A 144 0.28 -8.15 16.85
N LYS A 145 0.10 -8.96 17.90
CA LYS A 145 -0.77 -10.15 17.83
C LYS A 145 -2.23 -9.80 17.57
N ARG A 146 -2.68 -8.63 18.03
CA ARG A 146 -4.05 -8.13 17.79
C ARG A 146 -4.28 -7.86 16.30
N TRP A 147 -3.34 -7.16 15.65
CA TRP A 147 -3.49 -6.68 14.28
C TRP A 147 -2.93 -7.64 13.23
N LEU A 148 -1.90 -8.41 13.57
CA LEU A 148 -1.19 -9.36 12.73
C LEU A 148 -1.24 -10.77 13.34
N PRO A 149 -2.43 -11.36 13.54
CA PRO A 149 -2.53 -12.71 14.07
C PRO A 149 -1.97 -13.74 13.06
N ASP A 150 -1.43 -14.84 13.56
CA ASP A 150 -0.98 -15.96 12.71
C ASP A 150 -2.14 -16.57 11.91
N GLU A 151 -3.33 -16.58 12.49
CA GLU A 151 -4.57 -17.09 11.89
C GLU A 151 -5.76 -16.19 12.22
N GLY A 152 -6.69 -16.04 11.27
CA GLY A 152 -7.93 -15.31 11.45
C GLY A 152 -7.84 -13.82 11.11
N ALA A 153 -8.89 -13.08 11.49
CA ALA A 153 -8.97 -11.65 11.27
C ALA A 153 -8.37 -10.88 12.47
N PRO A 154 -7.96 -9.61 12.27
CA PRO A 154 -7.58 -8.74 13.37
C PRO A 154 -8.64 -8.68 14.47
N SER A 155 -8.19 -8.57 15.71
CA SER A 155 -9.08 -8.37 16.85
C SER A 155 -9.57 -6.91 16.92
N PRO A 156 -10.70 -6.63 17.62
CA PRO A 156 -11.23 -5.27 17.74
C PRO A 156 -10.22 -4.29 18.34
N MET A 157 -10.28 -3.03 17.90
CA MET A 157 -9.47 -1.94 18.45
C MET A 157 -9.73 -1.79 19.96
N PRO A 158 -8.69 -1.65 20.80
CA PRO A 158 -8.90 -1.40 22.22
C PRO A 158 -9.49 0.00 22.46
N GLU A 159 -10.25 0.14 23.55
CA GLU A 159 -10.71 1.45 23.99
C GLU A 159 -9.52 2.30 24.47
N ILE A 160 -9.33 3.46 23.87
CA ILE A 160 -8.30 4.43 24.25
C ILE A 160 -9.01 5.74 24.59
N GLU A 161 -8.93 6.13 25.86
CA GLU A 161 -9.55 7.36 26.36
C GLU A 161 -9.03 8.59 25.58
N ALA A 162 -9.97 9.35 25.03
CA ALA A 162 -9.67 10.60 24.33
C ALA A 162 -9.30 11.70 25.32
N GLY A 163 -8.28 12.48 24.99
CA GLY A 163 -7.93 13.68 25.75
C GLY A 163 -8.86 14.86 25.46
N THR A 164 -8.66 15.95 26.20
CA THR A 164 -9.54 17.13 26.19
C THR A 164 -8.87 18.42 25.74
N ASP A 165 -7.54 18.45 25.61
CA ASP A 165 -6.73 19.62 25.30
C ASP A 165 -6.56 19.86 23.78
N GLY A 166 -7.70 20.00 23.10
CA GLY A 166 -7.76 20.23 21.66
C GLY A 166 -7.62 18.95 20.82
N VAL A 167 -7.22 19.12 19.57
CA VAL A 167 -7.27 18.08 18.54
C VAL A 167 -5.87 17.84 17.97
N LEU A 168 -5.54 16.57 17.74
CA LEU A 168 -4.41 16.12 16.93
C LEU A 168 -4.97 15.52 15.63
N LYS A 169 -4.66 16.13 14.49
CA LYS A 169 -5.13 15.65 13.18
C LYS A 169 -4.17 14.63 12.61
N PHE A 170 -4.66 13.42 12.40
CA PHE A 170 -3.89 12.31 11.85
C PHE A 170 -4.35 11.97 10.44
N GLY A 171 -3.45 12.13 9.47
CA GLY A 171 -3.69 11.74 8.09
C GLY A 171 -3.36 10.28 7.85
N THR A 172 -4.29 9.53 7.27
CA THR A 172 -4.11 8.12 6.90
C THR A 172 -4.80 7.79 5.58
N SER A 173 -4.53 6.59 5.07
CA SER A 173 -5.19 5.97 3.93
C SER A 173 -5.81 4.65 4.38
N ALA A 174 -7.11 4.67 4.70
CA ALA A 174 -7.83 3.56 5.34
C ALA A 174 -8.25 2.43 4.38
N VAL A 175 -7.30 1.92 3.58
CA VAL A 175 -7.52 0.85 2.59
C VAL A 175 -6.51 -0.31 2.73
N THR A 176 -5.75 -0.34 3.81
CA THR A 176 -4.63 -1.25 4.06
C THR A 176 -4.86 -2.05 5.35
N GLU A 177 -5.81 -2.99 5.32
CA GLU A 177 -6.01 -3.91 6.44
C GLU A 177 -4.78 -4.83 6.60
N PRO A 178 -4.18 -4.92 7.80
CA PRO A 178 -4.74 -4.54 9.12
C PRO A 178 -4.13 -3.28 9.78
N PHE A 179 -3.45 -2.45 9.01
CA PHE A 179 -2.74 -1.27 9.54
C PHE A 179 -3.61 -0.02 9.62
N SER A 180 -4.34 0.30 8.55
CA SER A 180 -5.29 1.41 8.48
C SER A 180 -6.44 0.99 7.56
N PHE A 181 -7.62 0.73 8.12
CA PHE A 181 -8.77 0.24 7.34
C PHE A 181 -10.10 0.58 8.00
N VAL A 182 -11.17 0.52 7.21
CA VAL A 182 -12.54 0.63 7.71
C VAL A 182 -13.04 -0.76 8.10
N ASP A 183 -13.45 -0.94 9.36
CA ASP A 183 -13.97 -2.22 9.83
C ASP A 183 -15.46 -2.42 9.51
N GLY A 184 -16.02 -3.55 9.98
CA GLY A 184 -17.44 -3.88 9.79
C GLY A 184 -18.41 -2.89 10.45
N SER A 185 -17.94 -2.07 11.40
CA SER A 185 -18.72 -1.02 12.07
C SER A 185 -18.65 0.34 11.38
N GLN A 186 -17.91 0.44 10.27
CA GLN A 186 -17.64 1.68 9.53
C GLN A 186 -16.67 2.65 10.25
N GLU A 187 -15.96 2.17 11.27
CA GLU A 187 -14.92 2.95 11.95
C GLU A 187 -13.56 2.72 11.30
N ILE A 188 -12.72 3.76 11.30
CA ILE A 188 -11.33 3.65 10.83
C ILE A 188 -10.49 3.12 11.99
N VAL A 189 -9.97 1.91 11.83
CA VAL A 189 -9.19 1.18 12.83
C VAL A 189 -7.92 0.60 12.22
N GLY A 190 -7.07 0.02 13.06
CA GLY A 190 -5.85 -0.64 12.63
C GLY A 190 -4.66 -0.33 13.53
N LEU A 191 -3.55 -1.00 13.26
CA LEU A 191 -2.30 -0.82 13.99
C LEU A 191 -1.84 0.66 13.99
N ASP A 192 -1.89 1.34 12.85
CA ASP A 192 -1.48 2.74 12.76
C ASP A 192 -2.42 3.65 13.57
N ILE A 193 -3.72 3.32 13.58
CA ILE A 193 -4.74 4.07 14.32
C ILE A 193 -4.55 3.90 15.82
N GLU A 194 -4.21 2.70 16.27
CA GLU A 194 -3.92 2.43 17.68
C GLU A 194 -2.71 3.25 18.15
N ILE A 195 -1.60 3.23 17.41
CA ILE A 195 -0.42 4.04 17.75
C ILE A 195 -0.77 5.54 17.74
N ALA A 196 -1.47 6.03 16.71
CA ALA A 196 -1.89 7.44 16.64
C ALA A 196 -2.80 7.84 17.81
N SER A 197 -3.68 6.94 18.25
CA SER A 197 -4.56 7.16 19.41
C SER A 197 -3.77 7.22 20.72
N LEU A 198 -2.74 6.38 20.88
CA LEU A 198 -1.84 6.44 22.03
C LEU A 198 -1.00 7.72 22.06
N VAL A 199 -0.58 8.22 20.89
CA VAL A 199 0.10 9.53 20.76
C VAL A 199 -0.84 10.67 21.16
N ALA A 200 -2.08 10.67 20.66
CA ALA A 200 -3.08 11.67 21.05
C ALA A 200 -3.36 11.62 22.56
N LYS A 201 -3.50 10.43 23.15
CA LYS A 201 -3.67 10.23 24.60
C LYS A 201 -2.47 10.79 25.38
N ARG A 202 -1.24 10.54 24.94
CA ARG A 202 -0.01 11.07 25.57
C ARG A 202 0.00 12.60 25.60
N LEU A 203 -0.56 13.24 24.56
CA LEU A 203 -0.70 14.69 24.46
C LEU A 203 -1.95 15.25 25.16
N ASN A 204 -2.77 14.40 25.78
CA ASN A 204 -4.11 14.75 26.27
C ASN A 204 -4.97 15.42 25.18
N LYS A 205 -4.86 14.99 23.92
CA LYS A 205 -5.64 15.48 22.78
C LYS A 205 -6.69 14.47 22.33
N LYS A 206 -7.73 14.96 21.66
CA LYS A 206 -8.62 14.14 20.84
C LYS A 206 -7.93 13.84 19.51
N LEU A 207 -7.98 12.59 19.05
CA LEU A 207 -7.55 12.23 17.70
C LEU A 207 -8.67 12.57 16.70
N GLU A 208 -8.35 13.30 15.64
CA GLU A 208 -9.20 13.46 14.46
C GLU A 208 -8.53 12.76 13.27
N ILE A 209 -9.18 11.72 12.76
CA ILE A 209 -8.66 10.94 11.63
C ILE A 209 -9.12 11.61 10.33
N VAL A 210 -8.15 11.92 9.47
CA VAL A 210 -8.37 12.49 8.13
C VAL A 210 -7.98 11.44 7.09
N ASN A 211 -8.98 10.73 6.57
CA ASN A 211 -8.78 9.73 5.53
C ASN A 211 -8.55 10.38 4.16
N MET A 212 -7.53 9.93 3.43
CA MET A 212 -7.17 10.47 2.11
C MET A 212 -6.41 9.44 1.26
N ASP A 213 -6.20 9.76 -0.02
CA ASP A 213 -5.33 8.96 -0.88
C ASP A 213 -3.88 8.99 -0.36
N PHE A 214 -3.21 7.83 -0.37
CA PHE A 214 -1.84 7.69 0.15
C PHE A 214 -0.86 8.72 -0.44
N GLY A 215 -0.91 8.96 -1.76
CA GLY A 215 -0.07 9.94 -2.44
C GLY A 215 -0.30 11.41 -2.03
N ALA A 216 -1.43 11.70 -1.38
CA ALA A 216 -1.77 13.05 -0.90
C ALA A 216 -1.26 13.34 0.52
N MET A 217 -0.79 12.32 1.27
CA MET A 217 -0.46 12.46 2.70
C MET A 217 0.70 13.42 2.97
N ILE A 218 1.84 13.27 2.28
CA ILE A 218 2.98 14.19 2.45
C ILE A 218 2.60 15.63 2.06
N PRO A 219 1.95 15.88 0.89
CA PRO A 219 1.44 17.21 0.57
C PRO A 219 0.47 17.78 1.62
N ALA A 220 -0.43 16.95 2.19
CA ALA A 220 -1.36 17.39 3.22
C ALA A 220 -0.67 17.78 4.52
N LEU A 221 0.37 17.02 4.91
CA LEU A 221 1.20 17.31 6.07
C LEU A 221 1.95 18.64 5.89
N ILE A 222 2.62 18.83 4.76
CA ILE A 222 3.35 20.07 4.42
C ILE A 222 2.39 21.27 4.36
N ALA A 223 1.19 21.08 3.82
CA ALA A 223 0.16 22.10 3.73
C ALA A 223 -0.59 22.34 5.06
N THR A 224 -0.11 21.78 6.19
CA THR A 224 -0.72 21.93 7.53
C THR A 224 -2.18 21.49 7.64
N LYS A 225 -2.63 20.59 6.74
CA LYS A 225 -4.00 20.02 6.82
C LYS A 225 -4.12 18.97 7.90
N VAL A 226 -3.01 18.31 8.24
CA VAL A 226 -2.85 17.30 9.30
C VAL A 226 -1.55 17.57 10.05
N ASP A 227 -1.44 17.07 11.28
CA ASP A 227 -0.30 17.26 12.17
C ASP A 227 0.71 16.11 12.09
N MET A 228 0.21 14.90 11.87
CA MET A 228 1.02 13.70 11.66
C MET A 228 0.36 12.79 10.63
N ILE A 229 1.15 11.94 10.00
CA ILE A 229 0.68 10.96 9.02
C ILE A 229 1.24 9.55 9.29
N GLY A 230 0.46 8.53 8.95
CA GLY A 230 0.82 7.13 9.10
C GLY A 230 -0.14 6.23 8.31
N ALA A 231 0.42 5.27 7.58
CA ALA A 231 -0.29 4.31 6.72
C ALA A 231 0.72 3.28 6.15
N CYS A 232 1.56 2.66 6.99
CA CYS A 232 2.73 1.87 6.54
C CYS A 232 3.71 2.69 5.68
N ILE A 233 4.01 3.94 6.06
CA ILE A 233 4.86 4.78 5.23
C ILE A 233 6.31 4.28 5.33
N THR A 234 6.81 3.65 4.26
CA THR A 234 8.22 3.31 4.15
C THR A 234 9.10 4.55 4.33
N ILE A 235 10.03 4.47 5.29
CA ILE A 235 11.07 5.46 5.52
C ILE A 235 12.07 5.38 4.36
N THR A 236 12.22 6.47 3.61
CA THR A 236 13.19 6.60 2.53
C THR A 236 13.92 7.93 2.63
N GLU A 237 15.12 8.01 2.08
CA GLU A 237 15.89 9.26 2.03
C GLU A 237 15.11 10.36 1.29
N GLU A 238 14.48 10.03 0.16
CA GLU A 238 13.69 10.99 -0.62
C GLU A 238 12.51 11.58 0.17
N ARG A 239 11.82 10.76 0.97
CA ARG A 239 10.74 11.25 1.84
C ARG A 239 11.30 12.02 3.04
N ALA A 240 12.40 11.56 3.64
CA ALA A 240 13.04 12.23 4.77
C ALA A 240 13.59 13.62 4.44
N GLN A 241 13.86 13.90 3.16
CA GLN A 241 14.18 15.26 2.69
C GLN A 241 12.98 16.24 2.78
N LYS A 242 11.75 15.72 2.85
CA LYS A 242 10.50 16.52 2.81
C LYS A 242 9.78 16.55 4.16
N VAL A 243 9.90 15.49 4.95
CA VAL A 243 9.20 15.31 6.24
C VAL A 243 10.15 14.71 7.27
N LEU A 244 9.79 14.83 8.54
CA LEU A 244 10.55 14.25 9.64
C LEU A 244 9.89 12.95 10.09
N PHE A 245 10.60 11.83 9.98
CA PHE A 245 10.10 10.51 10.39
C PHE A 245 10.34 10.24 11.89
N SER A 246 9.42 9.50 12.49
CA SER A 246 9.62 8.80 13.75
C SER A 246 10.67 7.67 13.61
N GLU A 247 11.04 7.07 14.73
CA GLU A 247 11.61 5.73 14.73
C GLU A 247 10.68 4.72 14.05
N SER A 248 11.27 3.64 13.55
CA SER A 248 10.50 2.57 12.91
C SER A 248 9.59 1.88 13.94
N TYR A 249 8.30 1.89 13.69
CA TYR A 249 7.36 1.12 14.50
C TYR A 249 7.21 -0.31 13.99
N TYR A 250 7.54 -0.60 12.74
CA TYR A 250 7.45 -1.94 12.16
C TYR A 250 8.51 -2.14 11.07
N THR A 251 9.24 -3.25 11.14
CA THR A 251 10.14 -3.70 10.07
C THR A 251 9.38 -4.71 9.22
N GLY A 252 9.09 -4.32 7.99
CA GLY A 252 8.35 -5.11 7.02
C GLY A 252 9.21 -5.56 5.85
N GLY A 253 8.54 -5.74 4.73
CA GLY A 253 9.17 -6.04 3.47
C GLY A 253 8.16 -6.24 2.37
N ILE A 254 8.61 -5.98 1.14
CA ILE A 254 7.82 -6.19 -0.06
C ILE A 254 7.89 -7.67 -0.41
N ALA A 255 6.75 -8.33 -0.49
CA ALA A 255 6.62 -9.69 -1.01
C ALA A 255 5.89 -9.69 -2.35
N ALA A 256 5.85 -10.85 -3.00
CA ALA A 256 5.09 -11.07 -4.22
C ALA A 256 3.86 -11.94 -3.92
N LEU A 257 2.69 -11.46 -4.30
CA LEU A 257 1.46 -12.24 -4.37
C LEU A 257 1.23 -12.67 -5.81
N ILE A 258 0.97 -13.95 -6.01
CA ILE A 258 0.75 -14.57 -7.32
C ILE A 258 -0.59 -15.29 -7.34
N LYS A 259 -1.04 -15.62 -8.54
CA LYS A 259 -2.15 -16.55 -8.75
C LYS A 259 -1.68 -17.99 -8.54
N GLU A 260 -2.45 -18.78 -7.79
CA GLU A 260 -2.20 -20.22 -7.54
C GLU A 260 -2.27 -21.09 -8.82
#